data_AF-A0A352LSB8-F1
#
_entry.id   AF-A0A352LSB8-F1
#
_cell.length_a   1.000
_cell.length_b   1.000
_cell.length_c   1.000
_cell.angle_alpha   90.00
_cell.angle_beta   90.00
_cell.angle_gamma   90.00
#
_symmetry.space_group_name_H-M   'P 1'
#
loop_
_entity.id
_entity.type
_entity.pdbx_description
1 polymer ?
#
loop_
_entity_poly.entity_id
_entity_poly.type
_entity_poly.pdbx_seq_one_letter_code
_entity_poly.pdbx_strand_id
1 'polypeptide(L)'
;MIGKNYYIYVLALFVLATIFLFGLKEEKNFENMTTIEEIEARISGIGIKNENRGFWWNSGDGYNIFVPADESVTIIKTGVAPVERDLVARKYFDEEGSLADLVLMNRHFIFNIENSSTSTSDKKFYDYVQSYENGDEKCSVIVNPDFMSYPKIIDMGYSMSVVCGNDFEKAKDEQAPLIDSLGLKNTKNVVILKNRMGDFLKVGISSVRSGGYAILKKEGENYRVLFKGQEDPFCNLIKEENIPENILKSFGINGCFIDGAEHKFFE
;
A
#
# COMPACT_ATOMS: atom_id res chain seq x y z
N MET A 1 -40.85 8.45 -57.65
CA MET A 1 -40.67 7.87 -56.30
C MET A 1 -39.20 7.98 -55.85
N ILE A 2 -38.67 9.20 -55.70
CA ILE A 2 -37.24 9.40 -55.31
C ILE A 2 -37.13 10.05 -53.91
N GLY A 3 -38.21 10.63 -53.37
CA GLY A 3 -38.18 11.40 -52.12
C GLY A 3 -38.15 10.60 -50.81
N LYS A 4 -38.64 9.35 -50.78
CA LYS A 4 -38.74 8.59 -49.51
C LYS A 4 -37.40 8.02 -49.02
N ASN A 5 -36.50 7.64 -49.93
CA ASN A 5 -35.21 7.08 -49.54
C ASN A 5 -34.24 8.17 -49.07
N TYR A 6 -34.32 9.38 -49.61
CA TYR A 6 -33.45 10.50 -49.23
C TYR A 6 -33.58 10.88 -47.74
N TYR A 7 -34.80 10.88 -47.20
CA TYR A 7 -35.06 11.24 -45.81
C TYR A 7 -34.41 10.26 -44.81
N ILE A 8 -34.35 8.97 -45.16
CA ILE A 8 -33.77 7.93 -44.30
C ILE A 8 -32.26 8.12 -44.19
N TYR A 9 -31.58 8.44 -45.29
CA TYR A 9 -30.13 8.66 -45.29
C TYR A 9 -29.73 9.93 -44.51
N VAL A 10 -30.51 11.01 -44.63
CA VAL A 10 -30.25 12.25 -43.88
C VAL A 10 -30.45 12.04 -42.37
N LEU A 11 -31.49 11.29 -41.97
CA LEU A 11 -31.73 10.98 -40.57
C LEU A 11 -30.62 10.10 -39.98
N ALA A 12 -30.17 9.09 -40.72
CA ALA A 12 -29.08 8.20 -40.29
C ALA A 12 -27.75 8.95 -40.14
N LEU A 13 -27.43 9.86 -41.05
CA LEU A 13 -26.26 10.73 -40.94
C LEU A 13 -26.35 11.67 -39.74
N PHE A 14 -27.53 12.21 -39.46
CA PHE A 14 -27.73 13.10 -38.31
C PHE A 14 -27.57 12.34 -36.98
N VAL A 15 -28.08 11.10 -36.90
CA VAL A 15 -27.91 10.22 -35.72
C VAL A 15 -26.45 9.80 -35.55
N LEU A 16 -25.75 9.46 -36.63
CA LEU A 16 -24.32 9.15 -36.57
C LEU A 16 -23.50 10.38 -36.16
N ALA A 17 -23.82 11.56 -36.68
CA ALA A 17 -23.17 12.81 -36.31
C ALA A 17 -23.44 13.19 -34.85
N THR A 18 -24.65 12.98 -34.33
CA THR A 18 -24.93 13.21 -32.91
C THR A 18 -24.26 12.17 -32.01
N ILE A 19 -24.25 10.89 -32.38
CA ILE A 19 -23.46 9.87 -31.65
C ILE A 19 -21.97 10.23 -31.65
N PHE A 20 -21.44 10.76 -32.75
CA PHE A 20 -20.04 11.19 -32.84
C PHE A 20 -19.79 12.46 -32.01
N LEU A 21 -20.67 13.46 -32.10
CA LEU A 21 -20.54 14.74 -31.37
C LEU A 21 -20.78 14.61 -29.86
N PHE A 22 -21.67 13.71 -29.43
CA PHE A 22 -21.90 13.42 -28.00
C PHE A 22 -21.03 12.28 -27.48
N GLY A 23 -20.45 11.46 -28.36
CA GLY A 23 -19.50 10.39 -28.05
C GLY A 23 -18.04 10.84 -27.96
N LEU A 24 -17.73 12.05 -28.46
CA LEU A 24 -16.52 12.81 -28.10
C LEU A 24 -16.67 13.30 -26.66
N LYS A 25 -16.64 12.35 -25.72
CA LYS A 25 -16.35 12.58 -24.30
C LYS A 25 -15.09 13.44 -24.29
N GLU A 26 -15.15 14.64 -23.71
CA GLU A 26 -14.01 15.56 -23.61
C GLU A 26 -12.75 14.74 -23.31
N GLU A 27 -11.80 14.72 -24.25
CA GLU A 27 -10.47 14.19 -23.98
C GLU A 27 -9.91 15.08 -22.89
N LYS A 28 -10.07 14.65 -21.63
CA LYS A 28 -9.38 15.26 -20.51
C LYS A 28 -7.90 15.24 -20.88
N ASN A 29 -7.29 16.42 -20.95
CA ASN A 29 -5.86 16.52 -21.20
C ASN A 29 -5.13 15.98 -19.96
N PHE A 30 -4.65 14.74 -20.06
CA PHE A 30 -3.95 14.05 -18.98
C PHE A 30 -2.46 14.39 -18.92
N GLU A 31 -1.90 15.10 -19.91
CA GLU A 31 -0.44 15.34 -20.02
C GLU A 31 0.14 16.07 -18.81
N ASN A 32 -0.66 16.93 -18.16
CA ASN A 32 -0.23 17.73 -17.01
C ASN A 32 -0.59 17.12 -15.65
N MET A 33 -1.27 15.97 -15.61
CA MET A 33 -1.64 15.28 -14.37
C MET A 33 -0.51 14.36 -13.93
N THR A 34 -0.38 14.15 -12.62
CA THR A 34 0.45 13.06 -12.09
C THR A 34 -0.17 11.70 -12.43
N THR A 35 0.63 10.64 -12.33
CA THR A 35 0.16 9.26 -12.58
C THR A 35 -1.06 8.93 -11.72
N ILE A 36 -1.03 9.28 -10.43
CA ILE A 36 -2.15 9.01 -9.50
C ILE A 36 -3.36 9.88 -9.82
N GLU A 37 -3.17 11.16 -10.17
CA GLU A 37 -4.28 12.04 -10.57
C GLU A 37 -4.99 11.56 -11.83
N GLU A 38 -4.24 11.07 -12.82
CA GLU A 38 -4.83 10.48 -14.03
C GLU A 38 -5.62 9.21 -13.70
N ILE A 39 -5.08 8.33 -12.87
CA ILE A 39 -5.77 7.11 -12.41
C ILE A 39 -7.06 7.47 -11.68
N GLU A 40 -7.01 8.42 -10.75
CA GLU A 40 -8.18 8.93 -10.02
C GLU A 40 -9.22 9.54 -10.98
N ALA A 41 -8.78 10.28 -12.01
CA ALA A 41 -9.66 10.91 -12.98
C ALA A 41 -10.33 9.92 -13.95
N ARG A 42 -9.75 8.74 -14.15
CA ARG A 42 -10.24 7.66 -15.03
C ARG A 42 -11.11 6.65 -14.28
N ILE A 43 -10.82 6.37 -13.02
CA ILE A 43 -11.57 5.39 -12.23
C ILE A 43 -12.85 6.04 -11.67
N SER A 44 -14.00 5.42 -11.92
CA SER A 44 -15.25 5.82 -11.28
C SER A 44 -15.29 5.34 -9.83
N GLY A 45 -15.38 6.25 -8.87
CA GLY A 45 -15.54 5.88 -7.46
C GLY A 45 -15.26 7.02 -6.49
N ILE A 46 -15.40 6.71 -5.20
CA ILE A 46 -14.95 7.59 -4.12
C ILE A 46 -13.46 7.32 -3.92
N GLY A 47 -12.62 8.17 -4.53
CA GLY A 47 -11.19 8.20 -4.27
C GLY A 47 -10.91 8.85 -2.92
N ILE A 48 -10.19 8.15 -2.05
CA ILE A 48 -9.63 8.73 -0.83
C ILE A 48 -8.13 8.88 -1.05
N LYS A 49 -7.65 10.13 -1.12
CA LYS A 49 -6.22 10.44 -1.06
C LYS A 49 -5.70 10.11 0.35
N ASN A 50 -4.59 9.38 0.41
CA ASN A 50 -4.00 8.93 1.66
C ASN A 50 -2.54 9.38 1.73
N GLU A 51 -2.28 10.42 2.54
CA GLU A 51 -0.95 11.06 2.63
C GLU A 51 0.07 10.27 3.45
N ASN A 52 -0.33 9.16 4.11
CA ASN A 52 0.53 8.38 5.01
C ASN A 52 0.52 6.87 4.69
N ARG A 53 0.54 6.52 3.41
CA ARG A 53 0.67 5.12 2.98
C ARG A 53 2.07 4.81 2.50
N GLY A 54 2.35 3.52 2.38
CA GLY A 54 3.53 2.97 1.75
C GLY A 54 3.25 1.54 1.34
N PHE A 55 4.20 0.91 0.67
CA PHE A 55 4.03 -0.42 0.10
C PHE A 55 5.31 -1.23 0.22
N TRP A 56 5.19 -2.53 -0.03
CA TRP A 56 6.28 -3.47 0.15
C TRP A 56 6.98 -3.68 -1.18
N TRP A 57 8.31 -3.59 -1.16
CA TRP A 57 9.14 -3.86 -2.31
C TRP A 57 10.26 -4.84 -1.94
N ASN A 58 10.25 -6.01 -2.56
CA ASN A 58 11.33 -6.99 -2.51
C ASN A 58 12.46 -6.50 -3.41
N SER A 59 13.62 -6.33 -2.81
CA SER A 59 14.88 -6.09 -3.52
C SER A 59 15.50 -7.41 -3.98
N GLY A 60 16.21 -7.39 -5.11
CA GLY A 60 16.85 -8.58 -5.67
C GLY A 60 17.96 -9.17 -4.78
N ASP A 61 18.48 -8.41 -3.81
CA ASP A 61 19.47 -8.86 -2.82
C ASP A 61 18.86 -9.35 -1.50
N GLY A 62 17.53 -9.54 -1.47
CA GLY A 62 16.84 -10.27 -0.42
C GLY A 62 16.29 -9.40 0.72
N TYR A 63 16.37 -8.08 0.63
CA TYR A 63 15.68 -7.17 1.56
C TYR A 63 14.24 -6.91 1.14
N ASN A 64 13.35 -6.81 2.11
CA ASN A 64 11.97 -6.38 1.90
C ASN A 64 11.78 -5.00 2.52
N ILE A 65 11.66 -4.00 1.65
CA ILE A 65 11.69 -2.59 2.00
C ILE A 65 10.26 -2.06 2.00
N PHE A 66 9.91 -1.34 3.07
CA PHE A 66 8.72 -0.52 3.07
C PHE A 66 9.03 0.81 2.40
N VAL A 67 8.44 1.04 1.22
CA VAL A 67 8.61 2.27 0.45
C VAL A 67 7.51 3.26 0.87
N PRO A 68 7.86 4.43 1.43
CA PRO A 68 6.89 5.50 1.67
C PRO A 68 6.27 5.94 0.34
N ALA A 69 4.95 6.14 0.33
CA ALA A 69 4.28 6.66 -0.86
C ALA A 69 4.39 8.19 -0.89
N ASP A 70 4.77 8.72 -2.05
CA ASP A 70 4.68 10.15 -2.34
C ASP A 70 3.24 10.53 -2.72
N GLU A 71 2.57 9.62 -3.43
CA GLU A 71 1.19 9.77 -3.86
C GLU A 71 0.40 8.47 -3.69
N SER A 72 -0.87 8.59 -3.32
CA SER A 72 -1.76 7.43 -3.32
C SER A 72 -3.24 7.78 -3.49
N VAL A 73 -3.95 6.86 -4.12
CA VAL A 73 -5.41 6.86 -4.20
C VAL A 73 -5.94 5.52 -3.71
N THR A 74 -6.96 5.55 -2.85
CA THR A 74 -7.69 4.36 -2.41
C THR A 74 -9.13 4.43 -2.92
N ILE A 75 -9.56 3.41 -3.66
CA ILE A 75 -10.94 3.23 -4.13
C ILE A 75 -11.60 2.18 -3.24
N ILE A 76 -12.81 2.49 -2.78
CA ILE A 76 -13.56 1.63 -1.86
C ILE A 76 -14.90 1.27 -2.49
N LYS A 77 -15.22 -0.04 -2.53
CA LYS A 77 -16.53 -0.54 -2.96
C LYS A 77 -17.34 -0.98 -1.76
N THR A 78 -18.39 -0.22 -1.46
CA THR A 78 -19.36 -0.49 -0.38
C THR A 78 -20.68 -1.03 -0.94
N GLY A 79 -21.59 -1.44 -0.05
CA GLY A 79 -22.89 -1.98 -0.45
C GLY A 79 -22.81 -3.32 -1.18
N VAL A 80 -21.65 -3.98 -1.10
CA VAL A 80 -21.38 -5.28 -1.74
C VAL A 80 -21.43 -6.41 -0.70
N ALA A 81 -21.85 -7.59 -1.14
CA ALA A 81 -21.81 -8.78 -0.29
C ALA A 81 -20.36 -9.30 -0.12
N PRO A 82 -20.01 -9.87 1.04
CA PRO A 82 -18.75 -10.58 1.21
C PRO A 82 -18.63 -11.74 0.22
N VAL A 83 -17.42 -11.98 -0.27
CA VAL A 83 -17.08 -13.09 -1.18
C VAL A 83 -15.81 -13.81 -0.73
N GLU A 84 -15.55 -14.95 -1.38
CA GLU A 84 -14.26 -15.63 -1.25
C GLU A 84 -13.11 -14.70 -1.65
N ARG A 85 -12.05 -14.77 -0.85
CA ARG A 85 -10.92 -13.83 -0.87
C ARG A 85 -10.28 -13.68 -2.25
N ASP A 86 -10.03 -14.81 -2.92
CA ASP A 86 -9.41 -14.91 -4.25
C ASP A 86 -10.31 -14.39 -5.38
N LEU A 87 -11.60 -14.18 -5.09
CA LEU A 87 -12.55 -13.58 -6.03
C LEU A 87 -12.62 -12.06 -5.89
N VAL A 88 -12.10 -11.45 -4.81
CA VAL A 88 -12.30 -10.01 -4.55
C VAL A 88 -11.74 -9.16 -5.69
N ALA A 89 -10.47 -9.36 -6.06
CA ALA A 89 -9.83 -8.58 -7.13
C ALA A 89 -10.60 -8.71 -8.46
N ARG A 90 -10.87 -9.94 -8.91
CA ARG A 90 -11.59 -10.18 -10.16
C ARG A 90 -13.05 -9.70 -10.15
N LYS A 91 -13.74 -9.83 -9.01
CA LYS A 91 -15.17 -9.50 -8.92
C LYS A 91 -15.41 -8.01 -8.76
N TYR A 92 -14.53 -7.33 -8.03
CA TYR A 92 -14.76 -5.95 -7.62
C TYR A 92 -13.76 -4.95 -8.17
N PHE A 93 -12.60 -5.34 -8.67
CA PHE A 93 -11.56 -4.38 -9.08
C PHE A 93 -10.89 -4.70 -10.42
N ASP A 94 -11.50 -5.55 -11.25
CA ASP A 94 -10.93 -5.94 -12.55
C ASP A 94 -10.86 -4.74 -13.52
N GLU A 95 -11.93 -3.95 -13.58
CA GLU A 95 -11.97 -2.73 -14.40
C GLU A 95 -11.01 -1.66 -13.88
N GLU A 96 -11.07 -1.36 -12.58
CA GLU A 96 -10.20 -0.34 -11.97
C GLU A 96 -8.71 -0.72 -12.01
N GLY A 97 -8.41 -2.01 -11.80
CA GLY A 97 -7.05 -2.54 -11.93
C GLY A 97 -6.53 -2.45 -13.36
N SER A 98 -7.36 -2.80 -14.35
CA SER A 98 -7.00 -2.68 -15.78
C SER A 98 -6.77 -1.22 -16.21
N LEU A 99 -7.56 -0.28 -15.67
CA LEU A 99 -7.35 1.15 -15.91
C LEU A 99 -6.04 1.65 -15.29
N ALA A 100 -5.71 1.22 -14.07
CA ALA A 100 -4.45 1.57 -13.42
C ALA A 100 -3.24 1.01 -14.20
N ASP A 101 -3.31 -0.25 -14.62
CA ASP A 101 -2.29 -0.89 -15.49
C ASP A 101 -2.09 -0.10 -16.78
N LEU A 102 -3.17 0.24 -17.48
CA LEU A 102 -3.11 1.02 -18.71
C LEU A 102 -2.41 2.37 -18.51
N VAL A 103 -2.74 3.11 -17.44
CA VAL A 103 -2.10 4.40 -17.17
C VAL A 103 -0.62 4.23 -16.87
N LEU A 104 -0.26 3.28 -16.01
CA LEU A 104 1.14 3.01 -15.63
C LEU A 104 1.97 2.62 -16.86
N MET A 105 1.47 1.73 -17.71
CA MET A 105 2.14 1.32 -18.94
C MET A 105 2.27 2.48 -19.94
N ASN A 106 1.25 3.33 -20.08
CA ASN A 106 1.31 4.53 -20.93
C ASN A 106 2.31 5.58 -20.39
N ARG A 107 2.53 5.60 -19.08
CA ARG A 107 3.56 6.40 -18.40
C ARG A 107 4.93 5.71 -18.36
N HIS A 108 5.12 4.69 -19.20
CA HIS A 108 6.38 3.95 -19.37
C HIS A 108 6.87 3.18 -18.15
N PHE A 109 5.99 2.90 -17.18
CA PHE A 109 6.32 1.95 -16.15
C PHE A 109 6.39 0.53 -16.72
N ILE A 110 7.30 -0.26 -16.15
CA ILE A 110 7.52 -1.66 -16.51
C ILE A 110 6.96 -2.53 -15.39
N PHE A 111 6.15 -3.53 -15.75
CA PHE A 111 5.63 -4.51 -14.79
C PHE A 111 6.76 -5.33 -14.15
N ASN A 112 6.84 -5.33 -12.83
CA ASN A 112 7.87 -6.03 -12.07
C ASN A 112 7.33 -7.37 -11.56
N ILE A 113 7.71 -8.47 -12.22
CA ILE A 113 7.20 -9.82 -11.90
C ILE A 113 7.61 -10.33 -10.51
N GLU A 114 8.72 -9.86 -9.96
CA GLU A 114 9.21 -10.31 -8.65
C GLU A 114 8.34 -9.76 -7.50
N ASN A 115 7.85 -8.54 -7.69
CA ASN A 115 7.01 -7.77 -6.78
C ASN A 115 5.52 -7.81 -7.11
N SER A 116 5.14 -8.66 -8.07
CA SER A 116 3.76 -8.78 -8.53
C SER A 116 3.26 -10.21 -8.42
N SER A 117 1.94 -10.31 -8.34
CA SER A 117 1.20 -11.49 -8.71
C SER A 117 0.62 -11.32 -10.12
N THR A 118 0.70 -12.36 -10.94
CA THR A 118 -0.01 -12.44 -12.23
C THR A 118 -1.38 -13.13 -12.11
N SER A 119 -1.76 -13.57 -10.90
CA SER A 119 -3.02 -14.28 -10.67
C SER A 119 -3.74 -13.76 -9.42
N THR A 120 -5.04 -13.50 -9.55
CA THR A 120 -5.89 -13.18 -8.39
C THR A 120 -6.02 -14.34 -7.40
N SER A 121 -5.55 -15.54 -7.76
CA SER A 121 -5.47 -16.73 -6.88
C SER A 121 -4.07 -17.00 -6.30
N ASP A 122 -3.06 -16.18 -6.63
CA ASP A 122 -1.72 -16.34 -6.04
C ASP A 122 -1.76 -16.10 -4.54
N LYS A 123 -1.09 -16.98 -3.79
CA LYS A 123 -0.97 -16.94 -2.33
C LYS A 123 0.42 -16.49 -1.87
N LYS A 124 1.32 -16.13 -2.80
CA LYS A 124 2.66 -15.61 -2.49
C LYS A 124 2.58 -14.33 -1.66
N PHE A 125 1.62 -13.48 -1.98
CA PHE A 125 1.29 -12.23 -1.32
C PHE A 125 -0.02 -12.40 -0.52
N TYR A 126 -0.20 -11.55 0.50
CA TYR A 126 -1.49 -11.44 1.19
C TYR A 126 -2.51 -10.88 0.19
N ASP A 127 -2.26 -9.64 -0.20
CA ASP A 127 -3.09 -8.91 -1.14
C ASP A 127 -2.80 -9.35 -2.56
N TYR A 128 -3.75 -9.09 -3.46
CA TYR A 128 -3.41 -9.10 -4.88
C TYR A 128 -2.61 -7.82 -5.17
N VAL A 129 -1.38 -7.99 -5.63
CA VAL A 129 -0.44 -6.89 -5.88
C VAL A 129 0.06 -6.96 -7.32
N GLN A 130 -0.02 -5.85 -8.03
CA GLN A 130 0.70 -5.63 -9.28
C GLN A 130 1.62 -4.43 -9.10
N SER A 131 2.90 -4.63 -9.30
CA SER A 131 3.95 -3.65 -9.06
C SER A 131 4.64 -3.28 -10.36
N TYR A 132 4.99 -2.00 -10.47
CA TYR A 132 5.56 -1.41 -11.67
C TYR A 132 6.70 -0.48 -11.29
N GLU A 133 7.66 -0.31 -12.19
CA GLU A 133 8.80 0.59 -11.97
C GLU A 133 9.15 1.42 -13.20
N ASN A 134 9.54 2.67 -12.97
CA ASN A 134 10.08 3.57 -13.98
C ASN A 134 11.27 4.34 -13.39
N GLY A 135 12.49 3.85 -13.63
CA GLY A 135 13.68 4.35 -12.94
C GLY A 135 13.55 4.15 -11.43
N ASP A 136 13.66 5.23 -10.67
CA ASP A 136 13.57 5.23 -9.20
C ASP A 136 12.12 5.19 -8.69
N GLU A 137 11.14 5.54 -9.53
CA GLU A 137 9.73 5.52 -9.17
C GLU A 137 9.20 4.09 -9.14
N LYS A 138 8.65 3.69 -8.00
CA LYS A 138 7.98 2.40 -7.80
C LYS A 138 6.50 2.64 -7.54
N CYS A 139 5.64 1.87 -8.19
CA CYS A 139 4.21 1.91 -7.97
C CYS A 139 3.66 0.51 -7.71
N SER A 140 2.62 0.41 -6.89
CA SER A 140 1.87 -0.83 -6.69
C SER A 140 0.37 -0.57 -6.73
N VAL A 141 -0.35 -1.45 -7.45
CA VAL A 141 -1.80 -1.62 -7.38
C VAL A 141 -2.06 -2.76 -6.39
N ILE A 142 -2.75 -2.47 -5.30
CA ILE A 142 -2.94 -3.37 -4.17
C ILE A 142 -4.44 -3.52 -3.91
N VAL A 143 -4.97 -4.73 -4.05
CA VAL A 143 -6.34 -5.06 -3.66
C VAL A 143 -6.33 -5.77 -2.31
N ASN A 144 -6.92 -5.12 -1.31
CA ASN A 144 -7.13 -5.71 0.01
C ASN A 144 -8.38 -6.61 -0.04
N PRO A 145 -8.24 -7.93 0.17
CA PRO A 145 -9.34 -8.85 0.05
C PRO A 145 -10.16 -8.98 1.34
N ASP A 146 -9.85 -8.21 2.39
CA ASP A 146 -10.58 -8.22 3.65
C ASP A 146 -11.80 -7.30 3.59
N PHE A 147 -12.93 -7.82 4.06
CA PHE A 147 -14.18 -7.08 4.14
C PHE A 147 -14.23 -6.34 5.48
N MET A 148 -14.00 -5.02 5.46
CA MET A 148 -13.86 -4.22 6.68
C MET A 148 -14.49 -2.83 6.54
N SER A 149 -14.70 -2.16 7.67
CA SER A 149 -15.04 -0.74 7.69
C SER A 149 -13.80 0.10 7.41
N TYR A 150 -13.99 1.21 6.69
CA TYR A 150 -12.92 2.16 6.40
C TYR A 150 -13.16 3.47 7.14
N PRO A 151 -12.11 4.13 7.67
CA PRO A 151 -12.27 5.44 8.29
C PRO A 151 -12.98 6.40 7.33
N LYS A 152 -13.95 7.16 7.85
CA LYS A 152 -14.80 8.11 7.09
C LYS A 152 -15.87 7.47 6.20
N ILE A 153 -15.98 6.14 6.15
CA ILE A 153 -17.09 5.44 5.48
C ILE A 153 -17.79 4.53 6.50
N ILE A 154 -19.10 4.73 6.66
CA ILE A 154 -19.91 4.00 7.65
C ILE A 154 -20.10 2.53 7.22
N ASP A 155 -20.04 2.26 5.93
CA ASP A 155 -20.28 0.92 5.37
C ASP A 155 -19.00 0.08 5.29
N MET A 156 -19.18 -1.23 5.43
CA MET A 156 -18.14 -2.21 5.11
C MET A 156 -17.95 -2.33 3.61
N GLY A 157 -16.72 -2.63 3.20
CA GLY A 157 -16.40 -2.80 1.80
C GLY A 157 -15.06 -3.49 1.57
N TYR A 158 -14.69 -3.54 0.30
CA TYR A 158 -13.34 -3.89 -0.14
C TYR A 158 -12.62 -2.64 -0.63
N SER A 159 -11.29 -2.67 -0.66
CA SER A 159 -10.50 -1.57 -1.22
C SER A 159 -9.46 -2.02 -2.22
N MET A 160 -9.22 -1.15 -3.19
CA MET A 160 -8.05 -1.16 -4.05
C MET A 160 -7.28 0.14 -3.83
N SER A 161 -5.97 0.07 -3.83
CA SER A 161 -5.11 1.23 -3.69
C SER A 161 -4.10 1.26 -4.81
N VAL A 162 -3.84 2.43 -5.36
CA VAL A 162 -2.66 2.68 -6.18
C VAL A 162 -1.75 3.61 -5.39
N VAL A 163 -0.52 3.18 -5.19
CA VAL A 163 0.48 3.85 -4.35
C VAL A 163 1.76 3.95 -5.16
N CYS A 164 2.37 5.13 -5.20
CA CYS A 164 3.63 5.38 -5.88
C CYS A 164 4.61 6.10 -4.95
N GLY A 165 5.91 5.81 -5.09
CA GLY A 165 6.96 6.47 -4.31
C GLY A 165 8.33 6.34 -4.96
N ASN A 166 9.19 7.34 -4.73
CA ASN A 166 10.51 7.48 -5.37
C ASN A 166 11.69 7.24 -4.41
N ASP A 167 11.41 7.03 -3.12
CA ASP A 167 12.42 6.99 -2.06
C ASP A 167 12.95 5.57 -1.78
N PHE A 168 12.92 4.64 -2.75
CA PHE A 168 13.27 3.23 -2.53
C PHE A 168 14.71 3.04 -2.00
N GLU A 169 15.72 3.62 -2.67
CA GLU A 169 17.12 3.45 -2.26
C GLU A 169 17.38 4.06 -0.88
N LYS A 170 16.83 5.24 -0.62
CA LYS A 170 16.89 5.89 0.69
C LYS A 170 16.20 5.06 1.78
N ALA A 171 15.03 4.50 1.48
CA ALA A 171 14.30 3.62 2.38
C ALA A 171 15.09 2.32 2.63
N LYS A 172 15.76 1.79 1.61
CA LYS A 172 16.64 0.62 1.70
C LYS A 172 17.85 0.90 2.58
N ASP A 173 18.54 2.02 2.39
CA ASP A 173 19.71 2.41 3.20
C ASP A 173 19.34 2.57 4.68
N GLU A 174 18.17 3.11 4.99
CA GLU A 174 17.70 3.23 6.37
C GLU A 174 17.26 1.88 6.97
N GLN A 175 16.60 1.02 6.19
CA GLN A 175 16.00 -0.21 6.68
C GLN A 175 16.95 -1.41 6.68
N ALA A 176 17.90 -1.49 5.75
CA ALA A 176 18.78 -2.65 5.59
C ALA A 176 19.59 -2.98 6.86
N PRO A 177 20.24 -2.02 7.55
CA PRO A 177 20.95 -2.31 8.80
C PRO A 177 20.03 -2.84 9.91
N LEU A 178 18.78 -2.39 9.93
CA LEU A 178 17.77 -2.85 10.89
C LEU A 178 17.31 -4.27 10.56
N ILE A 179 17.07 -4.55 9.28
CA ILE A 179 16.71 -5.89 8.76
C ILE A 179 17.81 -6.90 9.07
N ASP A 180 19.08 -6.53 8.83
CA ASP A 180 20.24 -7.38 9.11
C ASP A 180 20.38 -7.66 10.61
N SER A 181 20.28 -6.63 11.45
CA SER A 181 20.34 -6.77 12.91
C SER A 181 19.21 -7.64 13.49
N LEU A 182 18.04 -7.65 12.84
CA LEU A 182 16.89 -8.46 13.22
C LEU A 182 16.93 -9.88 12.64
N GLY A 183 17.90 -10.20 11.79
CA GLY A 183 18.01 -11.46 11.06
C GLY A 183 16.85 -11.71 10.10
N LEU A 184 16.33 -10.65 9.45
CA LEU A 184 15.14 -10.69 8.59
C LEU A 184 15.46 -10.64 7.09
N LYS A 185 16.74 -10.67 6.71
CA LYS A 185 17.11 -10.78 5.30
C LYS A 185 16.63 -12.11 4.72
N ASN A 186 16.10 -12.08 3.50
CA ASN A 186 15.45 -13.21 2.82
C ASN A 186 14.18 -13.74 3.51
N THR A 187 13.59 -13.02 4.46
CA THR A 187 12.30 -13.36 5.06
C THR A 187 11.20 -12.44 4.55
N LYS A 188 9.93 -12.85 4.58
CA LYS A 188 8.78 -12.04 4.12
C LYS A 188 8.34 -10.97 5.13
N ASN A 189 9.29 -10.28 5.74
CA ASN A 189 9.05 -9.26 6.76
C ASN A 189 9.54 -7.91 6.27
N VAL A 190 8.74 -6.86 6.50
CA VAL A 190 9.19 -5.48 6.36
C VAL A 190 9.43 -4.85 7.73
N VAL A 191 10.39 -3.95 7.80
CA VAL A 191 10.75 -3.22 9.03
C VAL A 191 10.43 -1.76 8.85
N ILE A 192 9.57 -1.21 9.71
CA ILE A 192 9.12 0.18 9.62
C ILE A 192 9.60 0.91 10.87
N LEU A 193 10.43 1.94 10.73
CA LEU A 193 10.80 2.79 11.86
C LEU A 193 9.56 3.48 12.43
N LYS A 194 9.33 3.32 13.74
CA LYS A 194 8.19 3.92 14.45
C LYS A 194 8.61 5.05 15.36
N ASN A 195 9.75 4.91 16.02
CA ASN A 195 10.29 5.95 16.90
C ASN A 195 11.82 5.86 17.02
N ARG A 196 12.46 7.00 17.29
CA ARG A 196 13.91 7.14 17.55
C ARG A 196 14.12 8.15 18.67
N MET A 197 14.92 7.77 19.67
CA MET A 197 15.31 8.66 20.77
C MET A 197 16.73 8.32 21.22
N GLY A 198 17.68 9.23 20.95
CA GLY A 198 19.10 8.94 21.12
C GLY A 198 19.49 7.71 20.32
N ASP A 199 20.15 6.76 20.98
CA ASP A 199 20.59 5.50 20.37
C ASP A 199 19.48 4.43 20.32
N PHE A 200 18.31 4.67 20.91
CA PHE A 200 17.22 3.70 20.92
C PHE A 200 16.28 3.88 19.74
N LEU A 201 15.90 2.76 19.14
CA LEU A 201 14.93 2.68 18.07
C LEU A 201 13.79 1.76 18.47
N LYS A 202 12.59 2.14 18.07
CA LYS A 202 11.47 1.21 17.95
C LYS A 202 11.11 1.03 16.49
N VAL A 203 11.03 -0.22 16.08
CA VAL A 203 10.63 -0.58 14.73
C VAL A 203 9.44 -1.53 14.79
N GLY A 204 8.48 -1.33 13.91
CA GLY A 204 7.44 -2.30 13.63
C GLY A 204 7.99 -3.36 12.69
N ILE A 205 7.71 -4.62 12.98
CA ILE A 205 8.00 -5.74 12.10
C ILE A 205 6.67 -6.21 11.57
N SER A 206 6.41 -6.00 10.29
CA SER A 206 5.18 -6.45 9.67
C SER A 206 5.45 -7.70 8.84
N SER A 207 4.66 -8.74 9.09
CA SER A 207 4.50 -9.88 8.20
C SER A 207 3.09 -9.84 7.60
N VAL A 208 2.89 -10.67 6.59
CA VAL A 208 1.65 -10.81 5.80
C VAL A 208 0.38 -10.83 6.67
N ARG A 209 0.41 -11.42 7.88
CA ARG A 209 -0.78 -11.54 8.76
C ARG A 209 -0.53 -11.25 10.24
N SER A 210 0.71 -10.97 10.61
CA SER A 210 1.06 -10.68 11.98
C SER A 210 2.03 -9.53 12.03
N GLY A 211 1.79 -8.63 12.97
CA GLY A 211 2.76 -7.63 13.34
C GLY A 211 3.57 -8.12 14.54
N GLY A 212 4.68 -7.48 14.75
CA GLY A 212 5.35 -7.37 16.03
C GLY A 212 6.13 -6.08 16.01
N TYR A 213 7.02 -5.95 16.97
CA TYR A 213 7.96 -4.86 16.98
C TYR A 213 9.27 -5.32 17.59
N ALA A 214 10.28 -4.48 17.45
CA ALA A 214 11.52 -4.62 18.17
C ALA A 214 11.96 -3.29 18.77
N ILE A 215 12.67 -3.39 19.89
CA ILE A 215 13.44 -2.29 20.46
C ILE A 215 14.90 -2.59 20.19
N LEU A 216 15.58 -1.67 19.53
CA LEU A 216 16.99 -1.77 19.20
C LEU A 216 17.76 -0.64 19.87
N LYS A 217 19.04 -0.88 20.12
CA LYS A 217 20.01 0.12 20.57
C LYS A 217 21.16 0.19 19.58
N LYS A 218 21.47 1.39 19.12
CA LYS A 218 22.61 1.65 18.24
C LYS A 218 23.90 1.50 19.05
N GLU A 219 24.81 0.67 18.57
CA GLU A 219 26.12 0.41 19.17
C GLU A 219 27.18 0.50 18.06
N GLY A 220 27.73 1.71 17.88
CA GLY A 220 28.59 2.02 16.72
C GLY A 220 27.79 2.01 15.41
N GLU A 221 28.23 1.21 14.45
CA GLU A 221 27.58 1.06 13.14
C GLU A 221 26.48 -0.03 13.13
N ASN A 222 26.30 -0.76 14.24
CA ASN A 222 25.35 -1.87 14.33
C ASN A 222 24.20 -1.57 15.30
N TYR A 223 23.17 -2.41 15.25
CA TYR A 223 22.07 -2.39 16.21
C TYR A 223 22.02 -3.68 17.02
N ARG A 224 22.01 -3.54 18.36
CA ARG A 224 21.71 -4.66 19.25
C ARG A 224 20.20 -4.74 19.47
N VAL A 225 19.63 -5.93 19.26
CA VAL A 225 18.21 -6.18 19.54
C VAL A 225 18.05 -6.37 21.05
N LEU A 226 17.33 -5.45 21.70
CA LEU A 226 17.04 -5.54 23.14
C LEU A 226 15.77 -6.36 23.40
N PHE A 227 14.78 -6.20 22.52
CA PHE A 227 13.49 -6.87 22.61
C PHE A 227 12.91 -7.12 21.22
N LYS A 228 12.20 -8.23 21.04
CA LYS A 228 11.44 -8.57 19.84
C LYS A 228 10.21 -9.37 20.24
N GLY A 229 9.01 -8.86 19.94
CA GLY A 229 7.76 -9.48 20.39
C GLY A 229 6.51 -8.77 19.87
N GLN A 230 5.35 -9.28 20.28
CA GLN A 230 4.03 -8.66 20.06
C GLN A 230 3.52 -7.94 21.31
N GLU A 231 3.90 -8.44 22.49
CA GLU A 231 3.58 -7.92 23.82
C GLU A 231 4.59 -6.86 24.25
N ASP A 232 4.27 -6.05 25.27
CA ASP A 232 5.19 -5.10 25.92
C ASP A 232 6.44 -5.78 26.51
N PRO A 233 7.60 -5.08 26.62
CA PRO A 233 8.78 -5.64 27.26
C PRO A 233 8.62 -5.73 28.79
N PHE A 234 9.45 -6.53 29.44
CA PHE A 234 9.53 -6.55 30.91
C PHE A 234 10.13 -5.26 31.46
N CYS A 235 9.61 -4.77 32.59
CA CYS A 235 10.10 -3.54 33.23
C CYS A 235 11.57 -3.63 33.67
N ASN A 236 12.05 -4.84 34.01
CA ASN A 236 13.46 -5.05 34.36
C ASN A 236 14.38 -4.70 33.18
N LEU A 237 14.03 -5.12 31.95
CA LEU A 237 14.78 -4.75 30.74
C LEU A 237 14.83 -3.24 30.53
N ILE A 238 13.69 -2.56 30.71
CA ILE A 238 13.60 -1.10 30.56
C ILE A 238 14.56 -0.39 31.52
N LYS A 239 14.60 -0.84 32.78
CA LYS A 239 15.45 -0.27 33.82
C LYS A 239 16.93 -0.59 33.61
N GLU A 240 17.26 -1.83 33.25
CA GLU A 240 18.64 -2.29 33.04
C GLU A 240 19.30 -1.59 31.84
N GLU A 241 18.56 -1.47 30.73
CA GLU A 241 19.08 -0.85 29.50
C GLU A 241 18.91 0.68 29.48
N ASN A 242 18.20 1.26 30.47
CA ASN A 242 17.80 2.67 30.50
C ASN A 242 17.04 3.11 29.23
N ILE A 243 16.08 2.28 28.79
CA ILE A 243 15.28 2.57 27.60
C ILE A 243 14.36 3.77 27.91
N PRO A 244 14.41 4.87 27.13
CA PRO A 244 13.56 6.03 27.35
C PRO A 244 12.07 5.67 27.21
N GLU A 245 11.22 6.13 28.13
CA GLU A 245 9.78 5.84 28.11
C GLU A 245 9.10 6.26 26.79
N ASN A 246 9.57 7.33 26.16
CA ASN A 246 9.03 7.79 24.87
C ASN A 246 9.20 6.76 23.74
N ILE A 247 10.22 5.89 23.79
CA ILE A 247 10.35 4.75 22.88
C ILE A 247 9.15 3.79 23.04
N LEU A 248 8.63 3.69 24.26
CA LEU A 248 7.52 2.82 24.66
C LEU A 248 6.15 3.48 24.46
N LYS A 249 6.04 4.81 24.48
CA LYS A 249 4.76 5.55 24.33
C LYS A 249 4.00 5.37 23.00
N SER A 250 4.53 4.57 22.08
CA SER A 250 3.89 4.25 20.81
C SER A 250 3.27 2.85 20.81
N PHE A 251 3.12 2.21 21.97
CA PHE A 251 2.33 1.00 22.15
C PHE A 251 0.90 1.41 22.49
N GLY A 252 -0.10 0.72 21.94
CA GLY A 252 -1.51 0.96 22.32
C GLY A 252 -1.76 0.82 23.82
N ILE A 253 -0.80 0.24 24.54
CA ILE A 253 -0.74 0.11 25.99
C ILE A 253 0.65 0.64 26.39
N ASN A 254 0.74 1.91 26.81
CA ASN A 254 2.01 2.58 27.14
C ASN A 254 2.66 1.96 28.40
N GLY A 255 3.35 0.84 28.32
CA GLY A 255 3.84 0.19 29.54
C GLY A 255 4.89 -0.91 29.40
N CYS A 256 5.03 -1.66 30.48
CA CYS A 256 5.90 -2.81 30.61
C CYS A 256 5.29 -3.84 31.57
N PHE A 257 5.69 -5.11 31.44
CA PHE A 257 5.26 -6.17 32.36
C PHE A 257 6.16 -6.26 33.59
N ILE A 258 5.54 -6.38 34.77
CA ILE A 258 6.19 -6.77 36.02
C ILE A 258 6.15 -8.31 36.12
N ASP A 259 7.18 -8.92 36.71
CA ASP A 259 7.24 -10.37 36.94
C ASP A 259 5.95 -10.86 37.62
N GLY A 260 5.12 -11.64 36.89
CA GLY A 260 3.78 -12.05 37.33
C GLY A 260 2.60 -11.61 36.46
N ALA A 261 2.86 -11.03 35.28
CA ALA A 261 1.87 -10.57 34.30
C ALA A 261 1.07 -9.32 34.71
N GLU A 262 1.50 -8.61 35.75
CA GLU A 262 0.97 -7.29 36.08
C GLU A 262 1.54 -6.25 35.11
N HIS A 263 0.67 -5.37 34.60
CA HIS A 263 1.05 -4.36 33.60
C HIS A 263 1.22 -3.00 34.27
N LYS A 264 2.39 -2.37 34.07
CA LYS A 264 2.68 -1.02 34.54
C LYS A 264 2.59 -0.03 33.40
N PHE A 265 1.71 0.96 33.55
CA PHE A 265 1.58 2.07 32.60
C PHE A 265 2.57 3.20 32.91
N PHE A 266 3.10 3.83 31.87
CA PHE A 266 3.85 5.07 31.95
C PHE A 266 2.91 6.27 31.81
N GLU A 267 3.11 7.29 32.64
CA GLU A 267 2.35 8.57 32.63
C GLU A 267 2.74 9.48 31.45
#